data_AF-A0ABD2MUN6-F1
#
_entry.id   AF-A0ABD2MUN6-F1
#
_cell.length_a   1.000
_cell.length_b   1.000
_cell.length_c   1.000
_cell.angle_alpha   90.00
_cell.angle_beta   90.00
_cell.angle_gamma   90.00
#
_symmetry.space_group_name_H-M   'P 1'
#
loop_
_entity.id
_entity.type
_entity.pdbx_description
1 polymer ?
#
loop_
_entity_poly.entity_id
_entity_poly.type
_entity_poly.pdbx_seq_one_letter_code
_entity_poly.pdbx_strand_id
1 'polypeptide(L)'
;MWGIINSQRSNPQNSRGGGNIHPDDINDCFTEIAHKIVSSLQTPQKDPLSYMNNQTIPDVTFSFQPVSPLFVRGVIDGLKNRNCSDIYGLTVSMIKSVKNNVIGPKTREALDELRPD
;
A
#
# COMPACT_ATOMS: atom_id res chain seq x y z
N MET A 1 -11.88 -14.37 9.07
CA MET A 1 -12.43 -13.90 7.77
C MET A 1 -12.25 -14.92 6.65
N TRP A 2 -11.03 -15.36 6.36
CA TRP A 2 -10.76 -16.37 5.31
C TRP A 2 -11.45 -17.73 5.49
N GLY A 3 -11.67 -18.17 6.74
CA GLY A 3 -12.36 -19.44 7.01
C GLY A 3 -13.83 -19.46 6.56
N ILE A 4 -14.53 -18.33 6.66
CA ILE A 4 -15.93 -18.19 6.22
C ILE A 4 -16.00 -18.27 4.68
N ILE A 5 -15.05 -17.61 4.01
CA ILE A 5 -14.93 -17.60 2.54
C ILE A 5 -14.65 -19.02 2.01
N ASN A 6 -13.76 -19.77 2.69
CA ASN A 6 -13.44 -21.14 2.28
C ASN A 6 -14.58 -22.13 2.57
N SER A 7 -15.37 -21.92 3.62
CA SER A 7 -16.51 -22.79 3.95
C SER A 7 -17.64 -22.75 2.92
N GLN A 8 -17.71 -21.69 2.11
CA GLN A 8 -18.71 -21.49 1.05
C GLN A 8 -18.21 -21.94 -0.33
N ARG A 9 -16.93 -22.34 -0.45
CA ARG A 9 -16.28 -22.61 -1.75
C ARG A 9 -16.52 -24.02 -2.28
N SER A 10 -17.01 -24.93 -1.44
CA SER A 10 -17.14 -26.35 -1.76
C SER A 10 -18.59 -26.82 -1.72
N ASN A 11 -19.43 -26.29 -2.61
CA ASN A 11 -20.60 -27.03 -3.08
C ASN A 11 -20.88 -26.70 -4.56
N PRO A 12 -20.52 -27.58 -5.52
CA PRO A 12 -20.79 -27.34 -6.95
C PRO A 12 -22.27 -27.53 -7.36
N GLN A 13 -23.19 -27.69 -6.42
CA GLN A 13 -24.60 -27.90 -6.75
C GLN A 13 -25.36 -26.58 -6.91
N ASN A 14 -25.70 -26.30 -8.17
CA ASN A 14 -26.93 -25.64 -8.59
C ASN A 14 -27.32 -24.35 -7.85
N SER A 15 -26.82 -23.23 -8.34
CA SER A 15 -27.66 -22.03 -8.48
C SER A 15 -27.37 -21.37 -9.82
N ARG A 16 -28.15 -21.77 -10.84
CA ARG A 16 -28.55 -20.83 -11.89
C ARG A 16 -29.43 -19.78 -11.23
N GLY A 17 -28.79 -18.83 -10.56
CA GLY A 17 -29.41 -17.64 -10.03
C GLY A 17 -28.55 -16.48 -10.48
N GLY A 18 -28.87 -15.92 -11.64
CA GLY A 18 -28.30 -14.66 -12.09
C GLY A 18 -28.77 -13.55 -11.15
N GLY A 19 -28.14 -13.44 -9.99
CA GLY A 19 -28.18 -12.22 -9.20
C GLY A 19 -27.37 -11.19 -9.97
N ASN A 20 -28.06 -10.26 -10.62
CA ASN A 20 -27.47 -9.14 -11.34
C ASN A 20 -26.95 -8.11 -10.31
N ILE A 21 -26.04 -8.54 -9.44
CA ILE A 21 -25.35 -7.67 -8.50
C ILE A 21 -24.20 -7.04 -9.30
N HIS A 22 -24.40 -5.80 -9.69
CA HIS A 22 -23.36 -4.98 -10.28
C HIS A 22 -22.31 -4.68 -9.21
N PRO A 23 -21.02 -4.57 -9.55
CA PRO A 23 -19.99 -4.12 -8.60
C PRO A 23 -20.36 -2.83 -7.87
N ASP A 24 -21.12 -1.95 -8.53
CA ASP A 24 -21.62 -0.71 -7.93
C ASP A 24 -22.60 -0.97 -6.78
N ASP A 25 -23.46 -2.00 -6.87
CA ASP A 25 -24.38 -2.36 -5.79
C ASP A 25 -23.64 -2.76 -4.50
N ILE A 26 -22.45 -3.38 -4.66
CA ILE A 26 -21.59 -3.74 -3.53
C ILE A 26 -20.92 -2.49 -2.94
N ASN A 27 -20.44 -1.59 -3.80
CA ASN A 27 -19.83 -0.33 -3.37
C ASN A 27 -20.85 0.56 -2.66
N ASP A 28 -22.06 0.66 -3.18
CA ASP A 28 -23.16 1.44 -2.61
C ASP A 28 -23.58 0.86 -1.25
N CYS A 29 -23.73 -0.47 -1.16
CA CYS A 29 -24.00 -1.13 0.12
C CYS A 29 -22.90 -0.88 1.14
N PHE A 30 -21.63 -0.99 0.74
CA PHE A 30 -20.50 -0.76 1.64
C PHE A 30 -20.42 0.69 2.10
N THR A 31 -20.60 1.64 1.19
CA THR A 31 -20.55 3.08 1.51
C THR A 31 -21.72 3.50 2.39
N GLU A 32 -22.93 2.97 2.16
CA GLU A 32 -24.08 3.21 3.05
C GLU A 32 -23.84 2.69 4.47
N ILE A 33 -23.30 1.48 4.61
CA ILE A 33 -22.98 0.90 5.92
C ILE A 33 -21.91 1.73 6.62
N ALA A 34 -20.83 2.09 5.91
CA ALA A 34 -19.78 2.94 6.42
C ALA A 34 -20.33 4.31 6.87
N HIS A 35 -21.19 4.93 6.06
CA HIS A 35 -21.83 6.20 6.37
C HIS A 35 -22.72 6.10 7.61
N LYS A 36 -23.54 5.04 7.73
CA LYS A 36 -24.37 4.78 8.92
C LYS A 36 -23.50 4.67 10.18
N ILE A 37 -22.42 3.91 10.12
CA ILE A 37 -21.47 3.77 11.24
C ILE A 37 -20.87 5.12 11.60
N VAL A 38 -20.29 5.86 10.63
CA VAL A 38 -19.70 7.18 10.87
C VAL A 38 -20.71 8.16 11.46
N SER A 39 -21.96 8.17 10.95
CA SER A 39 -23.02 9.05 11.47
C SER A 39 -23.49 8.70 12.88
N SER A 40 -23.32 7.43 13.29
CA SER A 40 -23.64 6.97 14.64
C SER A 40 -22.53 7.20 15.66
N LEU A 41 -21.30 7.45 15.19
CA LEU A 41 -20.20 7.82 16.07
C LEU A 41 -20.43 9.26 16.53
N GLN A 42 -20.46 9.45 17.85
CA GLN A 42 -20.41 10.79 18.41
C GLN A 42 -19.08 11.41 18.01
N THR A 43 -19.11 12.62 17.43
CA THR A 43 -17.88 13.38 17.16
C THR A 43 -17.10 13.50 18.46
N PRO A 44 -15.88 12.94 18.56
CA PRO A 44 -15.09 13.05 19.77
C PRO A 44 -14.80 14.53 20.01
N GLN A 45 -15.33 15.07 21.11
CA GLN A 45 -15.16 16.47 21.50
C GLN A 45 -13.76 16.75 22.07
N LYS A 46 -12.82 15.82 21.85
CA LYS A 46 -11.51 15.80 22.47
C LYS A 46 -10.44 15.96 21.40
N ASP A 47 -9.57 16.95 21.61
CA ASP A 47 -8.43 17.21 20.75
C ASP A 47 -7.56 15.94 20.59
N PRO A 48 -7.32 15.45 19.36
CA PRO A 48 -6.44 14.31 19.11
C PRO A 48 -5.05 14.45 19.76
N LEU A 49 -4.53 15.66 19.90
CA LEU A 49 -3.24 15.91 20.54
C LEU A 49 -3.27 15.63 22.05
N SER A 50 -4.43 15.73 22.68
CA SER A 50 -4.58 15.45 24.12
C SER A 50 -4.32 13.97 24.47
N TYR A 51 -4.42 13.05 23.50
CA TYR A 51 -4.03 11.65 23.69
C TYR A 51 -2.50 11.46 23.73
N MET A 52 -1.73 12.45 23.26
CA MET A 52 -0.27 12.41 23.23
C MET A 52 0.39 13.12 24.42
N ASN A 53 -0.36 13.85 25.24
CA ASN A 53 0.18 14.61 26.38
C ASN A 53 0.95 13.77 27.42
N ASN A 54 0.66 12.47 27.52
CA ASN A 54 1.33 11.55 28.44
C ASN A 54 2.29 10.58 27.74
N GLN A 55 2.54 10.76 26.44
CA GLN A 55 3.50 9.95 25.71
C GLN A 55 4.85 10.63 25.68
N THR A 56 5.87 9.92 26.13
CA THR A 56 7.25 10.35 25.96
C THR A 56 7.56 10.32 24.47
N ILE A 57 7.71 11.48 23.85
CA ILE A 57 8.21 11.57 22.48
C ILE A 57 9.61 10.96 22.51
N PRO A 58 9.85 9.84 21.80
CA PRO A 58 11.18 9.25 21.80
C PRO A 58 12.14 10.24 21.13
N ASP A 59 13.31 10.44 21.74
CA ASP A 59 14.37 11.31 21.21
C ASP A 59 15.10 10.62 20.03
N VAL A 60 14.31 10.25 19.03
CA VAL A 60 14.76 9.61 17.80
C VAL A 60 14.33 10.49 16.65
N THR A 61 15.29 11.23 16.12
CA THR A 61 15.12 11.96 14.87
C THR A 61 15.22 11.00 13.70
N PHE A 62 14.19 10.95 12.87
CA PHE A 62 14.26 10.31 11.56
C PHE A 62 14.89 11.30 10.57
N SER A 63 15.91 10.85 9.85
CA SER A 63 16.45 11.58 8.71
C SER A 63 16.64 10.63 7.54
N PHE A 64 16.37 11.13 6.34
CA PHE A 64 16.79 10.45 5.13
C PHE A 64 18.30 10.58 4.99
N GLN A 65 18.95 9.49 4.60
CA GLN A 65 20.38 9.45 4.35
C GLN A 65 20.64 9.19 2.87
N PRO A 66 21.68 9.80 2.28
CA PRO A 66 22.08 9.50 0.92
C PRO A 66 22.37 8.01 0.76
N VAL A 67 21.79 7.41 -0.29
CA VAL A 67 22.03 6.01 -0.65
C VAL A 67 22.92 5.93 -1.88
N SER A 68 23.94 5.07 -1.84
CA SER A 68 24.83 4.92 -2.98
C SER A 68 24.13 4.20 -4.15
N PRO A 69 24.48 4.54 -5.41
CA PRO A 69 23.99 3.82 -6.58
C PRO A 69 24.22 2.30 -6.49
N LEU A 70 25.33 1.89 -5.87
CA LEU A 70 25.70 0.49 -5.68
C LEU A 70 24.76 -0.21 -4.69
N PHE A 71 24.36 0.46 -3.62
CA PHE A 71 23.41 -0.09 -2.66
C PHE A 71 22.05 -0.34 -3.32
N VAL A 72 21.52 0.66 -4.06
CA VAL A 72 20.25 0.52 -4.78
C VAL A 72 20.32 -0.59 -5.84
N ARG A 73 21.46 -0.71 -6.54
CA ARG A 73 21.71 -1.81 -7.47
C ARG A 73 21.61 -3.17 -6.78
N GLY A 74 22.27 -3.32 -5.62
CA GLY A 74 22.22 -4.54 -4.82
C GLY A 74 20.80 -4.91 -4.38
N VAL A 75 20.01 -3.92 -3.96
CA VAL A 75 18.60 -4.12 -3.59
C VAL A 75 17.79 -4.64 -4.78
N ILE A 76 17.92 -4.02 -5.96
CA ILE A 76 17.20 -4.44 -7.17
C ILE A 76 17.63 -5.85 -7.59
N ASP A 77 18.91 -6.18 -7.49
CA ASP A 77 19.41 -7.52 -7.82
C ASP A 77 18.89 -8.60 -6.87
N GLY A 78 18.71 -8.26 -5.59
CA GLY A 78 18.14 -9.13 -4.57
C GLY A 78 16.64 -9.43 -4.75
N LEU A 79 15.91 -8.69 -5.58
CA LEU A 79 14.49 -8.95 -5.81
C LEU A 79 14.28 -10.32 -6.46
N LYS A 80 13.37 -11.14 -5.92
CA LYS A 80 13.06 -12.45 -6.51
C LYS A 80 12.27 -12.25 -7.81
N ASN A 81 12.73 -12.85 -8.90
CA ASN A 81 11.96 -12.90 -10.13
C ASN A 81 10.68 -13.72 -9.88
N ARG A 82 9.52 -13.10 -10.09
CA ARG A 82 8.21 -13.74 -10.05
C ARG A 82 7.47 -13.39 -11.34
N ASN A 83 6.56 -14.26 -11.76
CA ASN A 83 5.70 -14.04 -12.93
C ASN A 83 4.53 -13.07 -12.63
N CYS A 84 4.70 -12.21 -11.63
CA CYS A 84 3.71 -11.20 -11.24
C CYS A 84 4.14 -9.86 -11.82
N SER A 85 3.20 -9.15 -12.43
CA SER A 85 3.36 -7.79 -12.90
C SER A 85 2.71 -6.80 -11.93
N ASP A 86 3.20 -5.57 -11.90
CA ASP A 86 2.48 -4.47 -11.25
C ASP A 86 1.25 -4.04 -12.07
N ILE A 87 0.56 -2.99 -11.61
CA ILE A 87 -0.62 -2.41 -12.28
C ILE A 87 -0.32 -1.84 -13.68
N TYR A 88 0.96 -1.67 -14.03
CA TYR A 88 1.44 -1.19 -15.32
C TYR A 88 2.03 -2.31 -16.19
N GLY A 89 1.91 -3.58 -15.76
CA GLY A 89 2.46 -4.71 -16.49
C GLY A 89 3.98 -4.89 -16.31
N LEU A 90 4.63 -4.13 -15.42
CA LEU A 90 6.07 -4.22 -15.19
C LEU A 90 6.39 -5.41 -14.29
N THR A 91 7.33 -6.23 -14.75
CA THR A 91 7.84 -7.37 -14.00
C THR A 91 9.19 -7.04 -13.37
N VAL A 92 9.55 -7.79 -12.33
CA VAL A 92 10.88 -7.67 -11.68
C VAL A 92 12.02 -7.89 -12.68
N SER A 93 11.86 -8.77 -13.68
CA SER A 93 12.86 -9.00 -14.72
C SER A 93 13.05 -7.76 -15.61
N MET A 94 11.96 -7.05 -15.95
CA MET A 94 12.03 -5.79 -16.69
C MET A 94 12.72 -4.71 -15.86
N ILE A 95 12.40 -4.58 -14.58
CA ILE A 95 13.06 -3.62 -13.69
C ILE A 95 14.57 -3.88 -13.63
N LYS A 96 14.97 -5.15 -13.52
CA LYS A 96 16.39 -5.54 -13.52
C LYS A 96 17.10 -5.24 -14.84
N SER A 97 16.43 -5.36 -15.98
CA SER A 97 17.04 -5.08 -17.28
C SER A 97 17.29 -3.59 -17.50
N VAL A 98 16.42 -2.72 -16.97
CA VAL A 98 16.54 -1.26 -17.12
C VAL A 98 17.18 -0.56 -15.93
N LYS A 99 17.55 -1.29 -14.86
CA LYS A 99 18.00 -0.71 -13.57
C LYS A 99 19.09 0.35 -13.69
N ASN A 100 20.05 0.18 -14.61
CA ASN A 100 21.16 1.13 -14.77
C ASN A 100 20.69 2.49 -15.33
N ASN A 101 19.59 2.52 -16.08
CA ASN A 101 18.98 3.75 -16.58
C ASN A 101 18.18 4.48 -15.50
N VAL A 102 17.73 3.76 -14.45
CA VAL A 102 16.91 4.32 -13.38
C VAL A 102 17.77 4.79 -12.21
N ILE A 103 18.75 3.99 -11.80
CA ILE A 103 19.53 4.23 -10.58
C ILE A 103 20.33 5.53 -10.68
N GLY A 104 21.09 5.72 -11.77
CA GLY A 104 22.04 6.83 -11.91
C GLY A 104 21.42 8.22 -11.75
N PRO A 105 20.39 8.57 -12.54
CA PRO A 105 19.72 9.87 -12.44
C PRO A 105 19.07 10.08 -11.06
N LYS A 106 18.37 9.06 -10.55
CA LYS A 106 17.54 9.21 -9.34
C LYS A 106 18.34 9.28 -8.04
N THR A 107 19.48 8.60 -7.97
CA THR A 107 20.37 8.75 -6.80
C THR A 107 21.14 10.07 -6.83
N ARG A 108 21.35 10.69 -8.00
CA ARG A 108 22.00 12.00 -8.10
C ARG A 108 21.04 13.15 -7.80
N GLU A 109 19.82 13.10 -8.30
CA GLU A 109 18.76 14.08 -7.97
C GLU A 109 18.52 14.14 -6.44
N ALA A 110 18.43 12.99 -5.78
CA ALA A 110 18.27 12.93 -4.31
C ALA A 110 19.47 13.47 -3.52
N LEU A 111 20.68 13.44 -4.11
CA LEU A 111 21.88 14.03 -3.51
C LEU A 111 21.91 15.55 -3.69
N ASP A 112 21.43 16.05 -4.83
CA ASP A 112 21.38 17.47 -5.14
C ASP A 112 20.29 18.20 -4.31
N GLU A 113 19.15 17.54 -4.02
CA GLU A 113 18.09 18.07 -3.14
C GLU A 113 18.50 18.17 -1.65
N LEU A 114 19.57 17.48 -1.24
CA LEU A 114 20.07 17.49 0.14
C LEU A 114 21.19 18.52 0.38
N ARG A 115 21.58 19.31 -0.64
CA ARG A 115 22.55 20.41 -0.44
C ARG A 115 21.81 21.63 0.12
N PRO A 116 22.25 22.18 1.28
CA PRO A 116 21.79 23.49 1.69
C PRO A 116 22.40 24.57 0.77
N ASP A 117 21.61 25.60 0.46
CA ASP A 117 22.05 26.83 -0.22
C ASP A 117 23.17 27.55 0.54
#